data_AF-W2NPX7-F1
#
_entry.id   AF-W2NPX7-F1
#
_cell.length_a   1.000
_cell.length_b   1.000
_cell.length_c   1.000
_cell.angle_alpha   90.00
_cell.angle_beta   90.00
_cell.angle_gamma   90.00
#
_symmetry.space_group_name_H-M   'P 1'
#
loop_
_entity.id
_entity.type
_entity.pdbx_description
1 polymer ?
#
loop_
_entity_poly.entity_id
_entity_poly.type
_entity_poly.pdbx_seq_one_letter_code
_entity_poly.pdbx_strand_id
1 'polypeptide(L)'
;MEKLTAPLLPGLLDGPGAVKENNNASSIPRFFFPRKRTPFTCGEHIRRGRVAAKLDAVILTSTEFSRLVEHICSFACDPDLSLYLKREIKQRTKKTGIVEIDRMLDAQMTLMLSYEDYQSLSKGSRCGILSLRAKSGILLTAQRFLMFPQDTQGRISGYMLLEYLHQLQLSLRIARFVLERVTHEGSDKDEVLSEQAYMTLITETIQVSRQPLGLQDDTDFQQYYELICARMLLLPHGLQQIRTHGLSIHQVVTCSRFAEFFRLMDGSLRERYDMQSNAFHPTRIRNVHRQYLQLDRDGNGMLSMTELQDYGKKRAFNPTGSEPTHDLTGAFVTQVFAEVPTFNHEMDYHAYLDFTLLMSDNVSPAALRVSRRVRAC
;
A
#
# COMPACT_ATOMS: atom_id res chain seq x y z
N MET A 1 75.02 2.67 -27.48
CA MET A 1 75.38 3.17 -26.12
C MET A 1 74.10 3.81 -25.58
N GLU A 2 73.37 3.37 -24.56
CA GLU A 2 73.38 2.32 -23.52
C GLU A 2 71.89 1.88 -23.36
N LYS A 3 71.51 0.60 -23.52
CA LYS A 3 71.30 -0.49 -22.54
C LYS A 3 70.31 -0.26 -21.35
N LEU A 4 69.25 -1.10 -21.39
CA LEU A 4 68.45 -1.74 -20.29
C LEU A 4 67.50 -0.81 -19.46
N THR A 5 66.27 -1.15 -19.05
CA THR A 5 65.48 -2.39 -18.86
C THR A 5 64.01 -2.03 -18.53
N ALA A 6 63.02 -2.88 -18.84
CA ALA A 6 61.65 -2.87 -18.27
C ALA A 6 61.66 -3.45 -16.81
N PRO A 7 60.56 -3.59 -16.01
CA PRO A 7 59.10 -3.51 -16.31
C PRO A 7 58.17 -2.96 -15.15
N LEU A 8 56.84 -3.17 -15.30
CA LEU A 8 55.76 -3.35 -14.27
C LEU A 8 54.77 -2.19 -13.96
N LEU A 9 53.47 -2.50 -14.18
CA LEU A 9 52.23 -1.87 -13.61
C LEU A 9 52.25 -1.91 -12.07
N PRO A 10 51.58 -1.00 -11.31
CA PRO A 10 50.10 -0.89 -11.24
C PRO A 10 49.50 0.49 -10.85
N GLY A 11 48.16 0.59 -10.82
CA GLY A 11 47.45 1.41 -9.81
C GLY A 11 46.75 2.68 -10.30
N LEU A 12 45.53 2.53 -10.82
CA LEU A 12 44.54 3.62 -10.91
C LEU A 12 43.93 3.79 -9.50
N LEU A 13 44.19 4.93 -8.85
CA LEU A 13 43.66 5.27 -7.53
C LEU A 13 42.36 6.09 -7.64
N ASP A 14 41.49 5.79 -6.68
CA ASP A 14 40.08 6.14 -6.52
C ASP A 14 39.73 7.59 -6.13
N GLY A 15 38.50 7.98 -6.49
CA GLY A 15 37.56 8.73 -5.63
C GLY A 15 37.04 10.08 -6.16
N PRO A 16 35.81 10.53 -5.79
CA PRO A 16 34.84 9.96 -4.86
C PRO A 16 33.49 9.56 -5.50
N GLY A 17 32.88 8.53 -4.90
CA GLY A 17 31.65 7.88 -5.34
C GLY A 17 30.38 8.72 -5.18
N ALA A 18 29.54 8.65 -6.21
CA ALA A 18 28.15 9.06 -6.15
C ALA A 18 27.38 8.11 -5.22
N VAL A 19 26.82 8.67 -4.16
CA VAL A 19 25.84 8.02 -3.28
C VAL A 19 24.61 7.67 -4.13
N LYS A 20 24.41 6.39 -4.42
CA LYS A 20 23.15 5.88 -4.95
C LYS A 20 22.12 5.90 -3.82
N GLU A 21 21.12 6.77 -3.95
CA GLU A 21 19.92 6.74 -3.12
C GLU A 21 19.26 5.36 -3.19
N ASN A 22 19.10 4.75 -2.03
CA ASN A 22 18.34 3.53 -1.84
C ASN A 22 16.86 3.82 -2.08
N ASN A 23 16.38 3.44 -3.27
CA ASN A 23 14.96 3.27 -3.52
C ASN A 23 14.42 2.18 -2.57
N ASN A 24 13.78 2.60 -1.48
CA ASN A 24 12.92 1.74 -0.66
C ASN A 24 11.71 1.31 -1.50
N ALA A 25 11.95 0.30 -2.36
CA ALA A 25 10.92 -0.39 -3.07
C ALA A 25 10.04 -1.15 -2.08
N SER A 26 8.74 -0.85 -2.13
CA SER A 26 7.67 -1.58 -1.44
C SER A 26 7.92 -3.10 -1.50
N SER A 27 8.11 -3.71 -0.33
CA SER A 27 8.35 -5.13 -0.12
C SER A 27 7.08 -5.98 -0.29
N ILE A 28 6.37 -5.80 -1.42
CA ILE A 28 5.28 -6.67 -1.85
C ILE A 28 5.91 -7.85 -2.62
N PRO A 29 5.78 -9.11 -2.17
CA PRO A 29 6.32 -10.25 -2.90
C PRO A 29 5.59 -10.45 -4.25
N ARG A 30 6.30 -10.31 -5.37
CA ARG A 30 5.78 -10.46 -6.75
C ARG A 30 5.46 -11.90 -7.19
N PHE A 31 5.17 -12.85 -6.30
CA PHE A 31 5.31 -14.28 -6.63
C PHE A 31 4.07 -15.18 -6.52
N PHE A 32 2.85 -14.65 -6.43
CA PHE A 32 1.64 -15.52 -6.37
C PHE A 32 0.98 -15.87 -7.73
N PHE A 33 1.42 -15.30 -8.86
CA PHE A 33 0.80 -15.58 -10.17
C PHE A 33 1.83 -16.07 -11.21
N PRO A 34 1.89 -17.38 -11.51
CA PRO A 34 2.75 -17.88 -12.58
C PRO A 34 2.22 -17.46 -13.96
N ARG A 35 3.08 -16.80 -14.75
CA ARG A 35 2.84 -16.47 -16.16
C ARG A 35 3.00 -17.71 -17.05
N LYS A 36 1.98 -18.55 -17.21
CA LYS A 36 1.92 -19.48 -18.37
C LYS A 36 0.48 -19.62 -18.88
N ARG A 37 0.25 -19.13 -20.11
CA ARG A 37 -0.96 -19.40 -20.90
C ARG A 37 -0.91 -20.83 -21.42
N THR A 38 -1.99 -21.59 -21.26
CA THR A 38 -2.29 -22.77 -22.07
C THR A 38 -3.73 -22.67 -22.57
N PRO A 39 -4.03 -23.16 -23.79
CA PRO A 39 -5.36 -23.09 -24.38
C PRO A 39 -6.28 -24.14 -23.74
N PHE A 40 -7.53 -24.19 -24.19
CA PHE A 40 -8.65 -25.07 -23.79
C PHE A 40 -9.70 -24.40 -22.88
N THR A 41 -10.66 -23.79 -23.57
CA THR A 41 -11.99 -23.38 -23.17
C THR A 41 -12.82 -24.60 -22.76
N CYS A 42 -13.53 -24.50 -21.62
CA CYS A 42 -14.40 -25.48 -20.91
C CYS A 42 -13.97 -25.79 -19.46
N GLY A 43 -12.84 -25.25 -18.97
CA GLY A 43 -12.34 -25.51 -17.61
C GLY A 43 -12.35 -24.33 -16.62
N GLU A 44 -12.89 -23.17 -16.99
CA GLU A 44 -12.69 -21.91 -16.26
C GLU A 44 -13.42 -21.86 -14.91
N HIS A 45 -14.67 -22.33 -14.82
CA HIS A 45 -15.38 -22.42 -13.54
C HIS A 45 -14.72 -23.40 -12.56
N ILE A 46 -14.22 -24.55 -13.06
CA ILE A 46 -13.49 -25.54 -12.25
C ILE A 46 -12.14 -24.97 -11.77
N ARG A 47 -11.47 -24.14 -12.59
CA ARG A 47 -10.24 -23.43 -12.21
C ARG A 47 -10.51 -22.34 -11.16
N ARG A 48 -11.57 -21.53 -11.31
CA ARG A 48 -11.95 -20.47 -10.35
C ARG A 48 -12.29 -21.05 -8.97
N GLY A 49 -13.10 -22.11 -8.92
CA GLY A 49 -13.38 -22.83 -7.67
C GLY A 49 -12.11 -23.40 -7.03
N ARG A 50 -11.16 -23.88 -7.84
CA ARG A 50 -9.86 -24.37 -7.37
C ARG A 50 -8.95 -23.26 -6.82
N VAL A 51 -8.95 -22.06 -7.42
CA VAL A 51 -8.17 -20.91 -6.92
C VAL A 51 -8.78 -20.37 -5.63
N ALA A 52 -10.10 -20.23 -5.56
CA ALA A 52 -10.81 -19.86 -4.34
C ALA A 52 -10.51 -20.84 -3.20
N ALA A 53 -10.65 -22.15 -3.45
CA ALA A 53 -10.32 -23.19 -2.47
C ALA A 53 -8.84 -23.16 -2.03
N LYS A 54 -7.93 -22.85 -2.95
CA LYS A 54 -6.50 -22.66 -2.62
C LYS A 54 -6.28 -21.45 -1.73
N LEU A 55 -6.96 -20.32 -1.97
CA LEU A 55 -6.87 -19.15 -1.09
C LEU A 55 -7.43 -19.47 0.29
N ASP A 56 -8.60 -20.12 0.36
CA ASP A 56 -9.25 -20.51 1.62
C ASP A 56 -8.39 -21.49 2.44
N ALA A 57 -7.59 -22.30 1.75
CA ALA A 57 -6.61 -23.21 2.38
C ALA A 57 -5.39 -22.50 2.98
N VAL A 58 -5.23 -21.18 2.82
CA VAL A 58 -4.07 -20.42 3.35
C VAL A 58 -4.49 -19.17 4.14
N ILE A 59 -5.71 -18.66 3.92
CA ILE A 59 -6.27 -17.55 4.70
C ILE A 59 -6.56 -18.03 6.13
N LEU A 60 -5.99 -17.32 7.10
CA LEU A 60 -6.17 -17.56 8.53
C LEU A 60 -7.41 -16.82 9.04
N THR A 61 -8.21 -17.49 9.87
CA THR A 61 -9.26 -16.82 10.65
C THR A 61 -8.64 -15.90 11.71
N SER A 62 -9.44 -15.00 12.30
CA SER A 62 -8.96 -14.11 13.38
C SER A 62 -8.42 -14.90 14.58
N THR A 63 -9.06 -16.03 14.92
CA THR A 63 -8.64 -16.91 16.01
C THR A 63 -7.35 -17.67 15.68
N GLU A 64 -7.26 -18.26 14.49
CA GLU A 64 -6.05 -18.93 14.00
C GLU A 64 -4.85 -17.97 13.96
N PHE A 65 -5.06 -16.77 13.43
CA PHE A 65 -4.01 -15.76 13.34
C PHE A 65 -3.56 -15.33 14.74
N SER A 66 -4.47 -15.07 15.67
CA SER A 66 -4.11 -14.66 17.03
C SER A 66 -3.34 -15.76 17.78
N ARG A 67 -3.71 -17.03 17.61
CA ARG A 67 -2.94 -18.17 18.15
C ARG A 67 -1.55 -18.29 17.53
N LEU A 68 -1.41 -18.02 16.24
CA LEU A 68 -0.10 -18.02 15.59
C LEU A 68 0.80 -16.90 16.15
N VAL A 69 0.25 -15.70 16.37
CA VAL A 69 0.98 -14.60 17.00
C VAL A 69 1.42 -14.98 18.42
N GLU A 70 0.51 -15.53 19.25
CA GLU A 70 0.87 -16.02 20.59
C GLU A 70 2.00 -17.04 20.55
N HIS A 71 1.95 -17.98 19.60
CA HIS A 71 2.99 -18.99 19.47
C HIS A 71 4.33 -18.39 19.04
N ILE A 72 4.36 -17.45 18.09
CA ILE A 72 5.59 -16.75 17.69
C ILE A 72 6.16 -15.97 18.88
N CYS A 73 5.33 -15.21 19.60
CA CYS A 73 5.79 -14.44 20.75
C CYS A 73 6.27 -15.33 21.91
N SER A 74 5.80 -16.57 22.03
CA SER A 74 6.26 -17.50 23.08
C SER A 74 7.74 -17.90 22.98
N PHE A 75 8.40 -17.64 21.85
CA PHE A 75 9.84 -17.85 21.68
C PHE A 75 10.68 -16.69 22.21
N ALA A 76 10.09 -15.51 22.42
CA ALA A 76 10.74 -14.53 23.27
C ALA A 76 10.61 -15.03 24.70
N CYS A 77 11.70 -15.06 25.45
CA CYS A 77 11.72 -15.47 26.85
C CYS A 77 10.98 -14.50 27.79
N ASP A 78 9.98 -13.75 27.30
CA ASP A 78 9.26 -12.72 28.03
C ASP A 78 7.73 -12.81 27.79
N PRO A 79 6.94 -13.24 28.79
CA PRO A 79 5.48 -13.31 28.70
C PRO A 79 4.80 -11.94 28.55
N ASP A 80 5.48 -10.83 28.85
CA ASP A 80 4.95 -9.47 28.68
C ASP A 80 5.07 -8.95 27.24
N LEU A 81 5.81 -9.66 26.36
CA LEU A 81 6.06 -9.21 24.99
C LEU A 81 4.79 -9.10 24.14
N SER A 82 3.77 -9.92 24.38
CA SER A 82 2.45 -9.86 23.71
C SER A 82 1.69 -8.56 24.00
N LEU A 83 1.73 -8.11 25.26
CA LEU A 83 1.13 -6.85 25.71
C LEU A 83 2.01 -5.65 25.32
N TYR A 84 3.32 -5.81 25.37
CA TYR A 84 4.29 -4.82 24.93
C TYR A 84 4.20 -4.57 23.43
N LEU A 85 4.09 -5.60 22.58
CA LEU A 85 3.85 -5.47 21.13
C LEU A 85 2.64 -4.58 20.84
N LYS A 86 1.52 -4.84 21.54
CA LYS A 86 0.28 -4.06 21.40
C LYS A 86 0.44 -2.61 21.84
N ARG A 87 1.36 -2.32 22.78
CA ARG A 87 1.64 -0.96 23.28
C ARG A 87 2.66 -0.23 22.41
N GLU A 88 3.70 -0.92 21.94
CA GLU A 88 4.79 -0.35 21.14
C GLU A 88 4.34 -0.03 19.71
N ILE A 89 3.50 -0.89 19.10
CA ILE A 89 2.81 -0.58 17.83
C ILE A 89 1.92 0.68 17.97
N LYS A 90 1.40 0.92 19.19
CA LYS A 90 0.48 2.02 19.50
C LYS A 90 1.18 3.32 19.91
N GLN A 91 2.45 3.27 20.29
CA GLN A 91 3.23 4.43 20.74
C GLN A 91 4.39 4.73 19.79
N ARG A 92 4.07 5.22 18.59
CA ARG A 92 5.05 5.91 17.73
C ARG A 92 4.88 7.41 17.85
N THR A 93 5.33 8.01 18.95
CA THR A 93 5.51 9.47 18.98
C THR A 93 6.64 9.93 19.92
N LYS A 94 7.65 10.55 19.31
CA LYS A 94 8.61 11.54 19.82
C LYS A 94 9.34 11.22 21.13
N LYS A 95 10.43 10.44 21.02
CA LYS A 95 11.65 10.61 21.84
C LYS A 95 12.90 10.56 20.94
N THR A 96 14.00 11.08 21.45
CA THR A 96 15.23 11.42 20.69
C THR A 96 15.81 10.22 19.91
N GLY A 97 16.27 10.49 18.69
CA GLY A 97 16.49 9.47 17.65
C GLY A 97 17.40 8.30 18.04
N ILE A 98 18.47 8.51 18.79
CA ILE A 98 19.43 7.44 19.10
C ILE A 98 18.90 6.49 20.18
N VAL A 99 18.30 7.01 21.25
CA VAL A 99 17.73 6.18 22.34
C VAL A 99 16.52 5.40 21.86
N GLU A 100 15.74 5.98 20.93
CA GLU A 100 14.64 5.29 20.28
C GLU A 100 15.15 4.18 19.35
N ILE A 101 16.18 4.45 18.54
CA ILE A 101 16.81 3.44 17.67
C ILE A 101 17.40 2.30 18.52
N ASP A 102 18.10 2.60 19.61
CA ASP A 102 18.68 1.61 20.52
C ASP A 102 17.59 0.73 21.15
N ARG A 103 16.50 1.33 21.64
CA ARG A 103 15.33 0.58 22.13
C ARG A 103 14.66 -0.26 21.05
N MET A 104 14.52 0.26 19.83
CA MET A 104 13.94 -0.47 18.71
C MET A 104 14.82 -1.65 18.31
N LEU A 105 16.13 -1.49 18.34
CA LEU A 105 17.09 -2.56 18.08
C LEU A 105 17.03 -3.61 19.19
N ASP A 106 17.01 -3.20 20.46
CA ASP A 106 16.83 -4.10 21.60
C ASP A 106 15.52 -4.90 21.48
N ALA A 107 14.40 -4.22 21.20
CA ALA A 107 13.11 -4.87 20.96
C ALA A 107 13.19 -5.87 19.80
N GLN A 108 13.79 -5.49 18.66
CA GLN A 108 13.95 -6.39 17.52
C GLN A 108 14.87 -7.59 17.80
N MET A 109 15.87 -7.41 18.67
CA MET A 109 16.79 -8.47 19.11
C MET A 109 16.22 -9.36 20.22
N THR A 110 15.14 -8.97 20.90
CA THR A 110 14.50 -9.80 21.94
C THR A 110 13.81 -11.05 21.40
N LEU A 111 13.31 -11.01 20.17
CA LEU A 111 12.60 -12.11 19.51
C LEU A 111 13.38 -12.56 18.27
N MET A 112 14.43 -13.33 18.49
CA MET A 112 15.22 -13.94 17.42
C MET A 112 14.91 -15.43 17.33
N LEU A 113 14.49 -15.87 16.14
CA LEU A 113 14.07 -17.24 15.87
C LEU A 113 15.17 -17.97 15.12
N SER A 114 15.63 -19.09 15.66
CA SER A 114 16.48 -20.03 14.91
C SER A 114 15.68 -20.73 13.81
N TYR A 115 16.38 -21.42 12.91
CA TYR A 115 15.69 -22.25 11.92
C TYR A 115 14.89 -23.40 12.56
N GLU A 116 15.34 -23.93 13.70
CA GLU A 116 14.63 -24.97 14.44
C GLU A 116 13.33 -24.44 15.04
N ASP A 117 13.34 -23.22 15.61
CA ASP A 117 12.14 -22.54 16.10
C ASP A 117 11.16 -22.30 14.96
N TYR A 118 11.66 -21.82 13.82
CA TYR A 118 10.86 -21.62 12.62
C TYR A 118 10.26 -22.92 12.07
N GLN A 119 11.01 -24.03 12.08
CA GLN A 119 10.46 -25.34 11.72
C GLN A 119 9.37 -25.79 12.68
N SER A 120 9.52 -25.51 13.98
CA SER A 120 8.50 -25.83 14.99
C SER A 120 7.20 -25.07 14.71
N LEU A 121 7.30 -23.79 14.36
CA LEU A 121 6.18 -22.95 13.91
C LEU A 121 5.52 -23.51 12.65
N SER A 122 6.32 -23.85 11.63
CA SER A 122 5.84 -24.42 10.35
C SER A 122 5.09 -25.74 10.55
N LYS A 123 5.58 -26.61 11.44
CA LYS A 123 4.94 -27.89 11.81
C LYS A 123 3.72 -27.71 12.72
N GLY A 124 3.45 -26.49 13.20
CA GLY A 124 2.33 -26.14 14.09
C GLY A 124 2.31 -26.94 15.40
N SER A 125 3.47 -27.35 15.89
CA SER A 125 3.62 -28.34 16.97
C SER A 125 2.95 -27.93 18.29
N ARG A 126 2.78 -26.63 18.55
CA ARG A 126 2.14 -26.08 19.77
C ARG A 126 0.84 -25.30 19.51
N CYS A 127 0.34 -25.29 18.28
CA CYS A 127 -0.79 -24.42 17.92
C CYS A 127 -2.17 -24.94 18.38
N GLY A 128 -2.30 -26.20 18.81
CA GLY A 128 -3.55 -26.81 19.31
C GLY A 128 -4.70 -26.93 18.28
N ILE A 129 -4.63 -26.22 17.16
CA ILE A 129 -5.65 -26.15 16.11
C ILE A 129 -5.15 -26.88 14.86
N LEU A 130 -5.85 -27.94 14.45
CA LEU A 130 -5.48 -28.78 13.30
C LEU A 130 -5.45 -28.01 11.97
N SER A 131 -6.41 -27.11 11.74
CA SER A 131 -6.47 -26.28 10.52
C SER A 131 -5.28 -25.31 10.44
N LEU A 132 -4.93 -24.66 11.55
CA LEU A 132 -3.76 -23.79 11.64
C LEU A 132 -2.47 -24.56 11.35
N ARG A 133 -2.37 -25.81 11.78
CA ARG A 133 -1.20 -26.67 11.50
C ARG A 133 -1.00 -26.88 9.99
N ALA A 134 -2.07 -27.23 9.28
CA ALA A 134 -2.02 -27.43 7.82
C ALA A 134 -1.67 -26.13 7.08
N LYS A 135 -2.26 -25.01 7.50
CA LYS A 135 -2.00 -23.69 6.91
C LYS A 135 -0.56 -23.20 7.17
N SER A 136 -0.03 -23.44 8.37
CA SER A 136 1.31 -23.01 8.78
C SER A 136 2.41 -23.64 7.92
N GLY A 137 2.28 -24.92 7.56
CA GLY A 137 3.25 -25.59 6.68
C GLY A 137 3.33 -24.98 5.27
N ILE A 138 2.20 -24.45 4.76
CA ILE A 138 2.14 -23.78 3.46
C ILE A 138 2.69 -22.36 3.55
N LEU A 139 2.36 -21.66 4.64
CA LEU A 139 2.76 -20.26 4.88
C LEU A 139 4.25 -20.12 5.21
N LEU A 140 4.80 -21.05 5.98
CA LEU A 140 6.12 -20.97 6.59
C LEU A 140 7.06 -22.02 6.01
N THR A 141 7.38 -21.89 4.72
CA THR A 141 8.30 -22.80 4.04
C THR A 141 9.76 -22.52 4.39
N ALA A 142 10.64 -23.50 4.20
CA ALA A 142 12.09 -23.32 4.37
C ALA A 142 12.67 -22.25 3.44
N GLN A 143 12.19 -22.19 2.19
CA GLN A 143 12.58 -21.14 1.25
C GLN A 143 12.24 -19.75 1.80
N ARG A 144 11.08 -19.62 2.47
CA ARG A 144 10.66 -18.34 3.04
C ARG A 144 11.56 -17.88 4.19
N PHE A 145 12.04 -18.81 5.03
CA PHE A 145 13.01 -18.50 6.08
C PHE A 145 14.25 -17.82 5.52
N LEU A 146 14.81 -18.37 4.43
CA LEU A 146 16.02 -17.83 3.79
C LEU A 146 15.81 -16.46 3.13
N MET A 147 14.57 -16.03 2.91
CA MET A 147 14.28 -14.69 2.35
C MET A 147 14.32 -13.58 3.40
N PHE A 148 14.28 -13.91 4.69
CA PHE A 148 14.37 -12.91 5.74
C PHE A 148 15.83 -12.51 5.99
N PRO A 149 16.09 -11.25 6.35
CA PRO A 149 17.39 -10.86 6.89
C PRO A 149 17.74 -11.73 8.09
N GLN A 150 18.94 -12.29 8.07
CA GLN A 150 19.47 -13.15 9.13
C GLN A 150 20.57 -12.41 9.88
N ASP A 151 20.66 -12.65 11.20
CA ASP A 151 21.80 -12.21 11.99
C ASP A 151 23.05 -13.05 11.71
N THR A 152 24.15 -12.74 12.40
CA THR A 152 25.41 -13.49 12.29
C THR A 152 25.30 -14.96 12.71
N GLN A 153 24.22 -15.35 13.39
CA GLN A 153 23.92 -16.71 13.84
C GLN A 153 22.88 -17.40 12.94
N GLY A 154 22.45 -16.77 11.84
CA GLY A 154 21.43 -17.34 10.95
C GLY A 154 20.00 -17.27 11.50
N ARG A 155 19.75 -16.46 12.53
CA ARG A 155 18.42 -16.28 13.13
C ARG A 155 17.67 -15.14 12.46
N ILE A 156 16.35 -15.22 12.44
CA ILE A 156 15.48 -14.18 11.88
C ILE A 156 14.74 -13.44 13.00
N SER A 157 14.43 -12.16 12.80
CA SER A 157 13.57 -11.43 13.73
C SER A 157 12.11 -11.91 13.62
N GLY A 158 11.53 -12.33 14.74
CA GLY A 158 10.11 -12.73 14.79
C GLY A 158 9.16 -11.58 14.51
N TYR A 159 9.57 -10.33 14.76
CA TYR A 159 8.80 -9.15 14.38
C TYR A 159 8.68 -9.01 12.86
N MET A 160 9.77 -9.24 12.13
CA MET A 160 9.77 -9.24 10.66
C MET A 160 8.88 -10.36 10.10
N LEU A 161 8.87 -11.53 10.77
CA LEU A 161 7.99 -12.63 10.42
C LEU A 161 6.51 -12.25 10.63
N LEU A 162 6.17 -11.64 11.76
CA LEU A 162 4.82 -11.18 12.07
C LEU A 162 4.34 -10.13 11.06
N GLU A 163 5.17 -9.14 10.76
CA GLU A 163 4.86 -8.12 9.76
C GLU A 163 4.60 -8.75 8.39
N TYR A 164 5.46 -9.69 7.98
CA TYR A 164 5.24 -10.45 6.75
C TYR A 164 3.92 -11.21 6.74
N LEU A 165 3.63 -11.95 7.82
CA LEU A 165 2.41 -12.75 7.92
C LEU A 165 1.16 -11.88 7.84
N HIS A 166 1.17 -10.73 8.49
CA HIS A 166 0.08 -9.77 8.38
C HIS A 166 -0.10 -9.24 6.96
N GLN A 167 0.99 -8.80 6.32
CA GLN A 167 0.98 -8.31 4.93
C GLN A 167 0.45 -9.38 3.98
N LEU A 168 0.93 -10.62 4.12
CA LEU A 168 0.49 -11.75 3.32
C LEU A 168 -1.00 -12.05 3.52
N GLN A 169 -1.48 -12.11 4.76
CA GLN A 169 -2.88 -12.39 5.06
C GLN A 169 -3.81 -11.30 4.52
N LEU A 170 -3.38 -10.04 4.57
CA LEU A 170 -4.08 -8.94 3.91
C LEU A 170 -4.14 -9.15 2.39
N SER A 171 -3.01 -9.40 1.72
CA SER A 171 -2.98 -9.64 0.27
C SER A 171 -3.85 -10.84 -0.16
N LEU A 172 -3.84 -11.93 0.61
CA LEU A 172 -4.67 -13.11 0.33
C LEU A 172 -6.16 -12.81 0.48
N ARG A 173 -6.55 -12.06 1.52
CA ARG A 173 -7.95 -11.64 1.71
C ARG A 173 -8.40 -10.69 0.60
N ILE A 174 -7.55 -9.75 0.19
CA ILE A 174 -7.84 -8.87 -0.96
C ILE A 174 -8.04 -9.70 -2.23
N ALA A 175 -7.13 -10.64 -2.51
CA ALA A 175 -7.24 -11.52 -3.67
C ALA A 175 -8.55 -12.32 -3.64
N ARG A 176 -8.92 -12.86 -2.48
CA ARG A 176 -10.15 -13.63 -2.29
C ARG A 176 -11.40 -12.78 -2.48
N PHE A 177 -11.41 -11.59 -1.90
CA PHE A 177 -12.49 -10.62 -1.98
C PHE A 177 -12.71 -10.16 -3.44
N VAL A 178 -11.65 -9.80 -4.15
CA VAL A 178 -11.75 -9.42 -5.57
C VAL A 178 -12.20 -10.59 -6.43
N LEU A 179 -11.68 -11.80 -6.19
CA LEU A 179 -12.05 -13.00 -6.95
C LEU A 179 -13.53 -13.35 -6.81
N GLU A 180 -14.08 -13.29 -5.60
CA GLU A 180 -15.50 -13.51 -5.34
C GLU A 180 -16.36 -12.53 -6.16
N ARG A 181 -15.96 -11.27 -6.21
CA ARG A 181 -16.68 -10.23 -6.95
C ARG A 181 -16.59 -10.39 -8.46
N VAL A 182 -15.42 -10.77 -8.99
CA VAL A 182 -15.24 -11.16 -10.40
C VAL A 182 -16.17 -12.33 -10.77
N THR A 183 -16.38 -13.30 -9.87
CA THR A 183 -17.26 -14.43 -10.18
C THR A 183 -18.74 -14.06 -10.25
N HIS A 184 -19.17 -13.00 -9.57
CA HIS A 184 -20.56 -12.54 -9.59
C HIS A 184 -20.93 -11.77 -10.87
N GLU A 185 -19.99 -11.05 -11.49
CA GLU A 185 -20.27 -10.21 -12.66
C GLU A 185 -20.36 -10.97 -13.99
N GLY A 186 -20.09 -12.29 -14.00
CA GLY A 186 -20.26 -13.12 -15.21
C GLY A 186 -19.36 -12.74 -16.39
N SER A 187 -18.35 -11.88 -16.18
CA SER A 187 -17.45 -11.41 -17.25
C SER A 187 -16.62 -12.56 -17.82
N ASP A 188 -16.71 -12.72 -19.14
CA ASP A 188 -15.97 -13.68 -19.99
C ASP A 188 -14.48 -13.29 -20.14
N LYS A 189 -14.11 -12.07 -19.74
CA LYS A 189 -12.72 -11.61 -19.68
C LYS A 189 -12.12 -11.98 -18.33
N ASP A 190 -11.61 -13.19 -18.26
CA ASP A 190 -10.88 -13.74 -17.12
C ASP A 190 -9.88 -12.73 -16.55
N GLU A 191 -10.00 -12.45 -15.25
CA GLU A 191 -9.06 -11.69 -14.40
C GLU A 191 -9.19 -10.17 -14.37
N VAL A 192 -10.18 -9.56 -15.03
CA VAL A 192 -10.30 -8.09 -15.11
C VAL A 192 -11.72 -7.61 -14.77
N LEU A 193 -11.81 -6.59 -13.89
CA LEU A 193 -13.05 -5.89 -13.54
C LEU A 193 -13.16 -4.54 -14.26
N SER A 194 -14.39 -4.15 -14.58
CA SER A 194 -14.68 -2.83 -15.19
C SER A 194 -14.50 -1.67 -14.19
N GLU A 195 -14.43 -0.42 -14.67
CA GLU A 195 -14.42 0.76 -13.79
C GLU A 195 -15.64 0.78 -12.87
N GLN A 196 -16.83 0.55 -13.43
CA GLN A 196 -18.09 0.54 -12.69
C GLN A 196 -18.10 -0.55 -11.60
N ALA A 197 -17.60 -1.73 -11.92
CA ALA A 197 -17.47 -2.84 -10.98
C ALA A 197 -16.62 -2.45 -9.76
N TYR A 198 -15.46 -1.84 -10.00
CA TYR A 198 -14.60 -1.37 -8.93
C TYR A 198 -15.22 -0.22 -8.13
N MET A 199 -15.94 0.69 -8.79
CA MET A 199 -16.64 1.76 -8.07
C MET A 199 -17.69 1.18 -7.12
N THR A 200 -18.53 0.26 -7.60
CA THR A 200 -19.51 -0.44 -6.77
C THR A 200 -18.81 -1.17 -5.62
N LEU A 201 -17.71 -1.88 -5.90
CA LEU A 201 -16.93 -2.59 -4.89
C LEU A 201 -16.43 -1.65 -3.78
N ILE A 202 -15.82 -0.53 -4.16
CA ILE A 202 -15.25 0.44 -3.24
C ILE A 202 -16.36 1.06 -2.39
N THR A 203 -17.46 1.48 -3.01
CA THR A 203 -18.62 2.05 -2.30
C THR A 203 -19.18 1.04 -1.30
N GLU A 204 -19.49 -0.20 -1.70
CA GLU A 204 -20.03 -1.20 -0.77
C GLU A 204 -19.07 -1.52 0.39
N THR A 205 -17.76 -1.58 0.11
CA THR A 205 -16.75 -1.80 1.15
C THR A 205 -16.74 -0.65 2.16
N ILE A 206 -16.86 0.61 1.69
CA ILE A 206 -16.96 1.79 2.55
C ILE A 206 -18.24 1.75 3.37
N GLN A 207 -19.38 1.37 2.78
CA GLN A 207 -20.66 1.30 3.49
C GLN A 207 -20.60 0.35 4.69
N VAL A 208 -20.00 -0.84 4.52
CA VAL A 208 -19.82 -1.82 5.61
C VAL A 208 -18.96 -1.25 6.75
N SER A 209 -18.00 -0.39 6.42
CA SER A 209 -17.05 0.20 7.38
C SER A 209 -17.42 1.61 7.84
N ARG A 210 -18.60 2.11 7.47
CA ARG A 210 -19.03 3.49 7.73
C ARG A 210 -19.09 3.85 9.22
N GLN A 211 -19.69 2.99 10.03
CA GLN A 211 -19.83 3.21 11.49
C GLN A 211 -18.48 3.31 12.19
N PRO A 212 -17.58 2.31 12.10
CA PRO A 212 -16.28 2.36 12.77
C PRO A 212 -15.33 3.44 12.20
N LEU A 213 -15.61 4.02 11.04
CA LEU A 213 -14.88 5.18 10.50
C LEU A 213 -15.49 6.53 10.91
N GLY A 214 -16.62 6.56 11.64
CA GLY A 214 -17.29 7.80 12.03
C GLY A 214 -17.88 8.58 10.85
N LEU A 215 -18.30 7.88 9.79
CA LEU A 215 -18.89 8.45 8.58
C LEU A 215 -20.43 8.48 8.62
N GLN A 216 -21.06 8.08 9.74
CA GLN A 216 -22.52 8.00 9.85
C GLN A 216 -23.22 9.34 9.91
N ASP A 217 -22.62 10.31 10.60
CA ASP A 217 -23.31 11.56 10.94
C ASP A 217 -23.20 12.64 9.85
N ASP A 218 -22.42 12.40 8.81
CA ASP A 218 -22.05 13.38 7.78
C ASP A 218 -22.23 12.77 6.38
N THR A 219 -23.47 12.73 5.92
CA THR A 219 -23.85 12.14 4.62
C THR A 219 -23.25 12.90 3.44
N ASP A 220 -23.09 14.21 3.59
CA ASP A 220 -22.52 15.06 2.54
C ASP A 220 -21.03 14.74 2.36
N PHE A 221 -20.28 14.69 3.47
CA PHE A 221 -18.87 14.27 3.42
C PHE A 221 -18.69 12.83 2.95
N GLN A 222 -19.64 11.94 3.24
CA GLN A 222 -19.55 10.55 2.79
C GLN A 222 -19.44 10.44 1.26
N GLN A 223 -20.23 11.21 0.51
CA GLN A 223 -20.18 11.18 -0.96
C GLN A 223 -18.79 11.62 -1.46
N TYR A 224 -18.22 12.67 -0.87
CA TYR A 224 -16.85 13.10 -1.17
C TYR A 224 -15.81 12.06 -0.76
N TYR A 225 -16.00 11.41 0.39
CA TYR A 225 -15.10 10.38 0.87
C TYR A 225 -15.03 9.19 -0.10
N GLU A 226 -16.19 8.69 -0.54
CA GLU A 226 -16.28 7.60 -1.52
C GLU A 226 -15.62 7.99 -2.85
N LEU A 227 -15.92 9.19 -3.36
CA LEU A 227 -15.34 9.70 -4.59
C LEU A 227 -13.82 9.82 -4.52
N ILE A 228 -13.29 10.46 -3.48
CA ILE A 228 -11.83 10.64 -3.32
C ILE A 228 -11.15 9.28 -3.16
N CYS A 229 -11.70 8.36 -2.37
CA CYS A 229 -11.15 7.01 -2.21
C CYS A 229 -11.11 6.27 -3.56
N ALA A 230 -12.19 6.32 -4.33
CA ALA A 230 -12.25 5.70 -5.65
C ALA A 230 -11.19 6.28 -6.59
N ARG A 231 -11.04 7.61 -6.63
CA ARG A 231 -10.00 8.27 -7.43
C ARG A 231 -8.60 7.90 -6.97
N MET A 232 -8.33 7.89 -5.66
CA MET A 232 -7.03 7.49 -5.10
C MET A 232 -6.61 6.06 -5.47
N LEU A 233 -7.58 5.15 -5.64
CA LEU A 233 -7.35 3.76 -6.01
C LEU A 233 -7.24 3.55 -7.53
N LEU A 234 -8.09 4.20 -8.32
CA LEU A 234 -8.21 3.94 -9.76
C LEU A 234 -7.28 4.80 -10.62
N LEU A 235 -7.08 6.07 -10.24
CA LEU A 235 -6.29 7.03 -11.02
C LEU A 235 -4.84 6.57 -11.31
N PRO A 236 -4.10 5.96 -10.36
CA PRO A 236 -2.74 5.46 -10.61
C PRO A 236 -2.63 4.42 -11.73
N HIS A 237 -3.73 3.71 -12.03
CA HIS A 237 -3.79 2.70 -13.08
C HIS A 237 -4.23 3.26 -14.44
N GLY A 238 -4.55 4.56 -14.51
CA GLY A 238 -4.98 5.27 -15.71
C GLY A 238 -6.44 5.01 -16.05
N LEU A 239 -7.31 6.00 -15.83
CA LEU A 239 -8.76 5.87 -16.05
C LEU A 239 -9.12 5.37 -17.45
N GLN A 240 -8.46 5.89 -18.50
CA GLN A 240 -8.70 5.43 -19.87
C GLN A 240 -8.31 3.96 -20.07
N GLN A 241 -7.22 3.50 -19.45
CA GLN A 241 -6.82 2.10 -19.50
C GLN A 241 -7.82 1.20 -18.78
N ILE A 242 -8.38 1.66 -17.66
CA ILE A 242 -9.43 0.92 -16.94
C ILE A 242 -10.71 0.89 -17.77
N ARG A 243 -11.09 1.99 -18.45
CA ARG A 243 -12.27 2.02 -19.33
C ARG A 243 -12.15 1.07 -20.51
N THR A 244 -10.97 0.94 -21.11
CA THR A 244 -10.77 0.11 -22.30
C THR A 244 -10.46 -1.35 -21.99
N HIS A 245 -9.71 -1.60 -20.91
CA HIS A 245 -9.16 -2.92 -20.60
C HIS A 245 -9.53 -3.45 -19.22
N GLY A 246 -10.18 -2.64 -18.39
CA GLY A 246 -10.43 -2.90 -16.97
C GLY A 246 -9.15 -2.97 -16.14
N LEU A 247 -9.31 -3.30 -14.87
CA LEU A 247 -8.22 -3.45 -13.92
C LEU A 247 -8.14 -4.91 -13.46
N SER A 248 -6.94 -5.48 -13.51
CA SER A 248 -6.74 -6.91 -13.20
C SER A 248 -6.54 -7.18 -11.72
N ILE A 249 -6.86 -8.40 -11.28
CA ILE A 249 -6.62 -8.86 -9.89
C ILE A 249 -5.15 -8.65 -9.49
N HIS A 250 -4.21 -8.99 -10.39
CA HIS A 250 -2.78 -8.78 -10.15
C HIS A 250 -2.45 -7.31 -9.86
N GLN A 251 -3.02 -6.37 -10.62
CA GLN A 251 -2.77 -4.94 -10.39
C GLN A 251 -3.32 -4.48 -9.04
N VAL A 252 -4.46 -5.01 -8.61
CA VAL A 252 -5.02 -4.70 -7.28
C VAL A 252 -4.16 -5.23 -6.15
N VAL A 253 -3.82 -6.51 -6.17
CA VAL A 253 -3.07 -7.16 -5.07
C VAL A 253 -1.62 -6.69 -4.96
N THR A 254 -1.05 -6.14 -6.04
CA THR A 254 0.30 -5.58 -6.05
C THR A 254 0.34 -4.07 -5.82
N CYS A 255 -0.81 -3.40 -5.77
CA CYS A 255 -0.90 -1.97 -5.52
C CYS A 255 -0.96 -1.69 -4.01
N SER A 256 0.02 -0.93 -3.51
CA SER A 256 0.10 -0.56 -2.10
C SER A 256 -1.10 0.26 -1.62
N ARG A 257 -1.69 1.10 -2.48
CA ARG A 257 -2.89 1.88 -2.14
C ARG A 257 -4.11 1.00 -1.89
N PHE A 258 -4.31 -0.05 -2.68
CA PHE A 258 -5.36 -1.03 -2.39
C PHE A 258 -5.12 -1.75 -1.07
N ALA A 259 -3.87 -2.17 -0.81
CA ALA A 259 -3.53 -2.78 0.47
C ALA A 259 -3.82 -1.83 1.66
N GLU A 260 -3.46 -0.56 1.54
CA GLU A 260 -3.71 0.45 2.56
C GLU A 260 -5.21 0.73 2.78
N PHE A 261 -6.00 0.81 1.71
CA PHE A 261 -7.45 0.96 1.76
C PHE A 261 -8.11 -0.24 2.46
N PHE A 262 -7.82 -1.47 2.01
CA PHE A 262 -8.42 -2.67 2.59
C PHE A 262 -8.00 -2.89 4.05
N ARG A 263 -6.79 -2.47 4.44
CA ARG A 263 -6.35 -2.47 5.84
C ARG A 263 -7.24 -1.58 6.71
N LEU A 264 -7.65 -0.41 6.21
CA LEU A 264 -8.56 0.49 6.92
C LEU A 264 -9.99 -0.06 6.98
N MET A 265 -10.41 -0.79 5.94
CA MET A 265 -11.75 -1.34 5.86
C MET A 265 -11.95 -2.61 6.70
N ASP A 266 -10.88 -3.33 7.04
CA ASP A 266 -10.95 -4.54 7.86
C ASP A 266 -10.85 -4.21 9.37
N GLY A 267 -11.89 -4.55 10.14
CA GLY A 267 -11.94 -4.36 11.59
C GLY A 267 -10.75 -5.00 12.35
N SER A 268 -10.37 -6.22 11.98
CA SER A 268 -9.29 -6.96 12.65
C SER A 268 -7.91 -6.37 12.42
N LEU A 269 -7.74 -5.63 11.32
CA LEU A 269 -6.49 -4.97 10.97
C LEU A 269 -6.43 -3.54 11.50
N ARG A 270 -7.56 -2.82 11.58
CA ARG A 270 -7.62 -1.49 12.18
C ARG A 270 -7.07 -1.43 13.60
N GLU A 271 -7.36 -2.45 14.41
CA GLU A 271 -6.87 -2.53 15.80
C GLU A 271 -5.35 -2.73 15.91
N ARG A 272 -4.71 -3.18 14.83
CA ARG A 272 -3.32 -3.65 14.83
C ARG A 272 -2.34 -2.69 14.15
N TYR A 273 -2.83 -1.65 13.50
CA TYR A 273 -2.01 -0.72 12.72
C TYR A 273 -2.33 0.72 13.08
N ASP A 274 -1.36 1.61 12.91
CA ASP A 274 -1.60 3.05 13.04
C ASP A 274 -2.53 3.53 11.91
N MET A 275 -3.78 3.81 12.28
CA MET A 275 -4.80 4.29 11.36
C MET A 275 -4.65 5.77 11.03
N GLN A 276 -3.99 6.57 11.87
CA GLN A 276 -3.87 8.02 11.63
C GLN A 276 -2.86 8.34 10.52
N SER A 277 -1.89 7.44 10.29
CA SER A 277 -0.97 7.51 9.16
C SER A 277 -1.59 7.04 7.84
N ASN A 278 -2.73 6.35 7.87
CA ASN A 278 -3.37 5.80 6.67
C ASN A 278 -3.89 6.91 5.74
N ALA A 279 -3.52 6.87 4.47
CA ALA A 279 -3.90 7.86 3.45
C ALA A 279 -5.42 7.96 3.24
N PHE A 280 -6.15 6.86 3.47
CA PHE A 280 -7.61 6.79 3.34
C PHE A 280 -8.35 7.16 4.63
N HIS A 281 -7.66 7.49 5.73
CA HIS A 281 -8.33 7.87 6.96
C HIS A 281 -9.25 9.10 6.73
N PRO A 282 -10.48 9.13 7.28
CA PRO A 282 -11.45 10.22 7.05
C PRO A 282 -10.88 11.62 7.25
N THR A 283 -10.03 11.83 8.28
CA THR A 283 -9.34 13.11 8.51
C THR A 283 -8.44 13.53 7.35
N ARG A 284 -7.72 12.60 6.71
CA ARG A 284 -6.83 12.88 5.56
C ARG A 284 -7.67 13.26 4.33
N ILE A 285 -8.70 12.46 4.06
CA ILE A 285 -9.62 12.70 2.94
C ILE A 285 -10.38 14.02 3.11
N ARG A 286 -10.82 14.33 4.33
CA ARG A 286 -11.45 15.62 4.67
C ARG A 286 -10.50 16.78 4.44
N ASN A 287 -9.19 16.60 4.66
CA ASN A 287 -8.23 17.65 4.36
C ASN A 287 -8.10 17.91 2.86
N VAL A 288 -8.15 16.88 2.00
CA VAL A 288 -8.17 17.05 0.53
C VAL A 288 -9.41 17.82 0.08
N HIS A 289 -10.58 17.49 0.63
CA HIS A 289 -11.80 18.24 0.36
C HIS A 289 -11.72 19.69 0.89
N ARG A 290 -11.18 19.89 2.10
CA ARG A 290 -10.99 21.23 2.68
C ARG A 290 -10.02 22.09 1.86
N GLN A 291 -9.02 21.49 1.23
CA GLN A 291 -8.11 22.19 0.32
C GLN A 291 -8.87 22.79 -0.86
N TYR A 292 -9.77 22.02 -1.47
CA TYR A 292 -10.64 22.51 -2.53
C TYR A 292 -11.48 23.70 -2.08
N LEU A 293 -12.18 23.58 -0.95
CA LEU A 293 -13.04 24.63 -0.40
C LEU A 293 -12.29 25.93 -0.04
N GLN A 294 -10.97 25.89 0.14
CA GLN A 294 -10.15 27.08 0.38
C GLN A 294 -9.65 27.73 -0.91
N LEU A 295 -9.69 26.99 -2.03
CA LEU A 295 -9.35 27.50 -3.35
C LEU A 295 -10.58 28.10 -4.02
N ASP A 296 -11.75 27.47 -3.92
CA ASP A 296 -13.05 27.97 -4.40
C ASP A 296 -13.52 29.12 -3.50
N ARG A 297 -13.15 30.36 -3.87
CA ARG A 297 -13.35 31.56 -3.03
C ARG A 297 -14.74 32.15 -3.21
N ASP A 298 -15.27 32.07 -4.42
CA ASP A 298 -16.60 32.57 -4.74
C ASP A 298 -17.70 31.55 -4.41
N GLY A 299 -17.33 30.29 -4.12
CA GLY A 299 -18.23 29.24 -3.66
C GLY A 299 -19.10 28.71 -4.80
N ASN A 300 -18.65 28.86 -6.05
CA ASN A 300 -19.43 28.52 -7.24
C ASN A 300 -19.35 27.01 -7.59
N GLY A 301 -18.50 26.25 -6.91
CA GLY A 301 -18.32 24.81 -7.14
C GLY A 301 -17.37 24.49 -8.29
N MET A 302 -16.59 25.46 -8.76
CA MET A 302 -15.58 25.37 -9.81
C MET A 302 -14.33 26.17 -9.40
N LEU A 303 -13.21 25.97 -10.11
CA LEU A 303 -11.97 26.71 -9.86
C LEU A 303 -11.52 27.47 -11.10
N SER A 304 -11.33 28.77 -10.96
CA SER A 304 -10.65 29.61 -11.93
C SER A 304 -9.14 29.37 -11.94
N MET A 305 -8.46 29.80 -13.02
CA MET A 305 -6.98 29.76 -13.08
C MET A 305 -6.35 30.54 -11.92
N THR A 306 -6.93 31.68 -11.54
CA THR A 306 -6.44 32.52 -10.45
C THR A 306 -6.56 31.84 -9.09
N GLU A 307 -7.62 31.05 -8.87
CA GLU A 307 -7.77 30.29 -7.63
C GLU A 307 -6.79 29.13 -7.57
N LEU A 308 -6.57 28.44 -8.69
CA LEU A 308 -5.60 27.34 -8.73
C LEU A 308 -4.15 27.82 -8.55
N GLN A 309 -3.80 29.07 -8.90
CA GLN A 309 -2.48 29.65 -8.62
C GLN A 309 -2.14 29.73 -7.12
N ASP A 310 -3.14 29.63 -6.24
CA ASP A 310 -2.96 29.56 -4.80
C ASP A 310 -2.91 28.14 -4.23
N TYR A 311 -2.91 27.14 -5.11
CA TYR A 311 -2.67 25.76 -4.73
C TYR A 311 -1.37 25.65 -3.93
N GLY A 312 -1.44 25.03 -2.76
CA GLY A 312 -0.31 24.88 -1.86
C GLY A 312 -0.02 26.08 -0.95
N LYS A 313 -0.66 27.25 -1.18
CA LYS A 313 -0.50 28.47 -0.37
C LYS A 313 -1.54 28.60 0.75
N LYS A 314 -2.66 27.89 0.66
CA LYS A 314 -3.75 27.94 1.65
C LYS A 314 -3.44 27.10 2.91
N ARG A 315 -4.08 27.44 4.03
CA ARG A 315 -3.86 26.78 5.34
C ARG A 315 -4.14 25.27 5.35
N ALA A 316 -5.03 24.79 4.50
CA ALA A 316 -5.33 23.36 4.39
C ALA A 316 -4.19 22.56 3.72
N PHE A 317 -3.31 23.22 2.98
CA PHE A 317 -2.08 22.63 2.45
C PHE A 317 -0.94 22.75 3.44
N ASN A 318 -0.78 23.93 4.06
CA ASN A 318 0.21 24.15 5.11
C ASN A 318 -0.45 24.67 6.41
N PRO A 319 -0.69 23.81 7.41
CA PRO A 319 -1.26 24.24 8.69
C PRO A 319 -0.31 25.07 9.55
N THR A 320 1.02 25.01 9.34
CA THR A 320 2.00 25.79 10.11
C THR A 320 2.25 27.18 9.53
N GLY A 321 1.84 27.42 8.28
CA GLY A 321 1.91 28.74 7.64
C GLY A 321 3.33 29.26 7.38
N SER A 322 4.35 28.41 7.49
CA SER A 322 5.75 28.80 7.37
C SER A 322 6.14 29.12 5.92
N GLU A 323 5.86 28.21 4.98
CA GLU A 323 6.16 28.35 3.55
C GLU A 323 5.09 27.63 2.71
N PRO A 324 4.78 28.09 1.49
CA PRO A 324 3.83 27.38 0.64
C PRO A 324 4.36 25.98 0.29
N THR A 325 3.47 24.98 0.31
CA THR A 325 3.86 23.61 -0.08
C THR A 325 4.20 23.50 -1.57
N HIS A 326 3.60 24.37 -2.37
CA HIS A 326 3.77 24.45 -3.82
C HIS A 326 3.66 25.91 -4.23
N ASP A 327 4.41 26.31 -5.26
CA ASP A 327 4.25 27.61 -5.90
C ASP A 327 4.08 27.39 -7.41
N LEU A 328 2.83 27.35 -7.85
CA LEU A 328 2.50 27.09 -9.25
C LEU A 328 2.71 28.37 -10.08
N THR A 329 3.53 28.27 -11.12
CA THR A 329 3.72 29.39 -12.06
C THR A 329 2.47 29.58 -12.92
N GLY A 330 2.25 30.81 -13.39
CA GLY A 330 1.12 31.10 -14.30
C GLY A 330 1.14 30.23 -15.55
N ALA A 331 2.33 30.03 -16.15
CA ALA A 331 2.50 29.16 -17.32
C ALA A 331 2.12 27.70 -17.03
N PHE A 332 2.50 27.17 -15.87
CA PHE A 332 2.12 25.82 -15.45
C PHE A 332 0.59 25.69 -15.30
N VAL A 333 -0.06 26.66 -14.66
CA VAL A 333 -1.52 26.66 -14.49
C VAL A 333 -2.23 26.73 -15.84
N THR A 334 -1.77 27.59 -16.77
CA THR A 334 -2.32 27.65 -18.13
C THR A 334 -2.23 26.29 -18.83
N GLN A 335 -1.11 25.59 -18.69
CA GLN A 335 -0.95 24.25 -19.27
C GLN A 335 -1.88 23.21 -18.63
N VAL A 336 -2.05 23.25 -17.31
CA VAL A 336 -3.00 22.36 -16.61
C VAL A 336 -4.41 22.53 -17.17
N PHE A 337 -4.89 23.78 -17.30
CA PHE A 337 -6.21 24.08 -17.85
C PHE A 337 -6.36 23.72 -19.33
N ALA A 338 -5.27 23.62 -20.09
CA ALA A 338 -5.31 23.12 -21.46
C ALA A 338 -5.41 21.57 -21.53
N GLU A 339 -4.98 20.86 -20.49
CA GLU A 339 -4.96 19.40 -20.45
C GLU A 339 -6.18 18.78 -19.76
N VAL A 340 -6.79 19.47 -18.78
CA VAL A 340 -7.95 18.97 -18.05
C VAL A 340 -9.27 19.41 -18.70
N PRO A 341 -10.38 18.67 -18.48
CA PRO A 341 -11.71 19.17 -18.83
C PRO A 341 -12.01 20.46 -18.07
N THR A 342 -12.46 21.50 -18.78
CA THR A 342 -12.90 22.78 -18.21
C THR A 342 -14.28 23.13 -18.71
N PHE A 343 -15.09 23.78 -17.88
CA PHE A 343 -16.40 24.31 -18.22
C PHE A 343 -16.34 25.83 -18.04
N ASN A 344 -16.62 26.59 -19.11
CA ASN A 344 -16.50 28.06 -19.10
C ASN A 344 -15.14 28.58 -18.59
N HIS A 345 -14.05 27.89 -18.96
CA HIS A 345 -12.69 28.18 -18.50
C HIS A 345 -12.42 27.93 -17.01
N GLU A 346 -13.32 27.23 -16.32
CA GLU A 346 -13.15 26.81 -14.93
C GLU A 346 -13.02 25.29 -14.82
N MET A 347 -12.27 24.84 -13.82
CA MET A 347 -12.00 23.44 -13.51
C MET A 347 -13.04 22.94 -12.51
N ASP A 348 -13.67 21.80 -12.80
CA ASP A 348 -14.62 21.19 -11.86
C ASP A 348 -13.92 20.45 -10.71
N TYR A 349 -14.71 20.04 -9.71
CA TYR A 349 -14.19 19.28 -8.57
C TYR A 349 -13.49 17.97 -8.97
N HIS A 350 -13.98 17.28 -10.00
CA HIS A 350 -13.37 16.03 -10.46
C HIS A 350 -11.98 16.25 -11.07
N ALA A 351 -11.84 17.26 -11.92
CA ALA A 351 -10.56 17.64 -12.52
C ALA A 351 -9.57 18.13 -11.44
N TYR A 352 -10.04 18.89 -10.44
CA TYR A 352 -9.24 19.26 -9.27
C TYR A 352 -8.72 18.04 -8.51
N LEU A 353 -9.58 17.05 -8.26
CA LEU A 353 -9.18 15.82 -7.55
C LEU A 353 -8.13 15.05 -8.35
N ASP A 354 -8.36 14.87 -9.65
CA ASP A 354 -7.40 14.18 -10.51
C ASP A 354 -6.04 14.91 -10.51
N PHE A 355 -6.05 16.24 -10.64
CA PHE A 355 -4.84 17.07 -10.54
C PHE A 355 -4.12 16.90 -9.19
N THR A 356 -4.82 17.09 -8.08
CA THR A 356 -4.27 17.04 -6.72
C THR A 356 -3.69 15.66 -6.39
N LEU A 357 -4.38 14.59 -6.79
CA LEU A 357 -3.96 13.22 -6.54
C LEU A 357 -2.77 12.81 -7.42
N LEU A 358 -2.66 13.33 -8.64
CA LEU A 358 -1.49 13.11 -9.51
C LEU A 358 -0.29 13.94 -9.06
N MET A 359 -0.50 15.17 -8.58
CA MET A 359 0.59 16.01 -8.04
C MET A 359 1.23 15.41 -6.78
N SER A 360 0.44 14.69 -5.98
CA SER A 360 0.93 13.98 -4.78
C SER A 360 1.50 12.59 -5.06
N ASP A 361 1.41 12.10 -6.30
CA ASP A 361 1.92 10.80 -6.72
C ASP A 361 3.16 10.99 -7.61
N ASN A 362 4.32 10.52 -7.14
CA ASN A 362 5.57 10.61 -7.89
C ASN A 362 6.02 9.28 -8.49
N VAL A 363 5.22 8.22 -8.36
CA VAL A 363 5.62 6.85 -8.74
C VAL A 363 4.75 6.30 -9.85
N SER A 364 3.44 6.61 -9.87
CA SER A 364 2.55 5.96 -10.82
C SER A 364 2.79 6.40 -12.27
N PRO A 365 2.57 5.48 -13.24
CA PRO A 365 2.70 5.82 -14.65
C PRO A 365 1.79 6.96 -15.09
N ALA A 366 0.60 7.10 -14.47
CA ALA A 366 -0.33 8.18 -14.75
C ALA A 366 0.25 9.53 -14.33
N ALA A 367 0.79 9.63 -13.11
CA ALA A 367 1.35 10.87 -12.60
C ALA A 367 2.64 11.26 -13.33
N LEU A 368 3.51 10.30 -13.64
CA LEU A 368 4.71 10.55 -14.44
C LEU A 368 4.37 11.05 -15.86
N ARG A 369 3.27 10.58 -16.46
CA ARG A 369 2.82 11.04 -17.77
C ARG A 369 2.36 12.49 -17.71
N VAL A 370 1.55 12.85 -16.72
CA VAL A 370 1.09 14.24 -16.53
C VAL A 370 2.27 15.14 -16.19
N SER A 371 3.12 14.75 -15.24
CA SER A 371 4.33 15.52 -14.89
C SER A 371 5.22 15.80 -16.10
N ARG A 372 5.41 14.82 -17.00
CA ARG A 372 6.19 15.03 -18.24
C ARG A 372 5.51 15.96 -19.24
N ARG A 373 4.19 15.88 -19.38
CA ARG A 373 3.45 16.75 -20.32
C ARG A 373 3.42 18.20 -19.84
N VAL A 374 3.23 18.39 -18.54
CA VAL A 374 3.14 19.72 -17.95
C VAL A 374 4.52 20.36 -17.69
N ARG A 375 5.62 19.57 -17.55
CA ARG A 375 7.00 20.09 -17.40
C ARG A 375 7.83 20.18 -18.69
N ALA A 376 7.31 19.75 -19.84
CA ALA A 376 8.03 19.79 -21.13
C ALA A 376 7.96 21.16 -21.83
N CYS A 377 7.36 22.17 -21.18
CA CYS A 377 7.32 23.56 -21.58
C CYS A 377 8.03 24.40 -20.51
#